data_AF-A0A3D3LY09-F1
#
_entry.id   AF-A0A3D3LY09-F1
#
_cell.length_a   1.000
_cell.length_b   1.000
_cell.length_c   1.000
_cell.angle_alpha   90.00
_cell.angle_beta   90.00
_cell.angle_gamma   90.00
#
_symmetry.space_group_name_H-M   'P 1'
#
loop_
_entity.id
_entity.type
_entity.pdbx_description
1 polymer ?
#
loop_
_entity_poly.entity_id
_entity_poly.type
_entity_poly.pdbx_seq_one_letter_code
_entity_poly.pdbx_strand_id
1 'polypeptide(L)'
;MPTPKTVQLFLLNGTPTGPIKCSLSNWTGRVFLVPRTNLKPLSKQRPDLSHNGVYLLFGSEETTDREMVYVGQARSRANGNGIAGRIDEHSTDRLSYFTHAIIITTTDDSFGPTEISYLENNLWKAALEAERYKIANNNTPSPGNVTEEKQAELDEFIEYTKIAVGSLGYKVFQPLDETPTPPLRDDTSNTVEKENTSTLFFKGQNFHARGRQTADGFVILKDSTIRAESAPSCPPSRESYVEKFADSLEDFRLTKDILFRSPSTAAVFVSGRSSNGLKEWKSFEGVSLKDLEL
;
A
#
# COMPACT_ATOMS: atom_id res chain seq x y z
N MET A 1 19.85 -1.08 15.96
CA MET A 1 19.84 0.37 15.67
C MET A 1 19.33 0.57 14.25
N PRO A 2 18.54 1.61 13.96
CA PRO A 2 18.14 1.89 12.58
C PRO A 2 19.37 2.23 11.74
N THR A 3 19.53 1.54 10.61
CA THR A 3 20.64 1.75 9.68
C THR A 3 20.25 2.85 8.69
N PRO A 4 20.93 4.02 8.68
CA PRO A 4 20.61 5.08 7.74
C PRO A 4 20.83 4.63 6.29
N LYS A 5 19.94 5.02 5.39
CA LYS A 5 20.01 4.75 3.96
C LYS A 5 19.87 6.05 3.19
N THR A 6 20.69 6.22 2.15
CA THR A 6 20.57 7.35 1.22
C THR A 6 19.79 6.90 -0.01
N VAL A 7 18.70 7.59 -0.30
CA VAL A 7 17.89 7.39 -1.50
C VAL A 7 18.13 8.56 -2.45
N GLN A 8 18.50 8.28 -3.69
CA GLN A 8 18.71 9.29 -4.72
C GLN A 8 17.54 9.30 -5.69
N LEU A 9 16.82 10.42 -5.74
CA LEU A 9 15.79 10.69 -6.74
C LEU A 9 16.37 11.54 -7.86
N PHE A 10 16.27 11.04 -9.09
CA PHE A 10 16.73 11.72 -10.29
C PHE A 10 15.53 11.99 -11.20
N LEU A 11 15.12 13.26 -11.28
CA LEU A 11 14.02 13.71 -12.14
C LEU A 11 14.51 13.74 -13.59
N LEU A 12 14.09 12.79 -14.42
CA LEU A 12 14.66 12.63 -15.77
C LEU A 12 14.38 13.85 -16.67
N ASN A 13 13.25 14.50 -16.47
CA ASN A 13 12.84 15.69 -17.23
C ASN A 13 12.97 16.99 -16.41
N GLY A 14 13.60 16.94 -15.22
CA GLY A 14 13.71 18.10 -14.33
C GLY A 14 12.38 18.54 -13.68
N THR A 15 11.31 17.76 -13.80
CA THR A 15 9.99 18.03 -13.21
C THR A 15 9.58 16.89 -12.26
N PRO A 16 8.93 17.21 -11.11
CA PRO A 16 8.40 16.20 -10.19
C PRO A 16 7.21 15.42 -10.75
N THR A 17 6.55 15.90 -11.81
CA THR A 17 5.41 15.21 -12.46
C THR A 17 5.83 14.30 -13.62
N GLY A 18 7.11 14.33 -14.01
CA GLY A 18 7.65 13.49 -15.06
C GLY A 18 8.20 12.16 -14.53
N PRO A 19 8.88 11.37 -15.39
CA PRO A 19 9.56 10.17 -14.94
C PRO A 19 10.65 10.46 -13.91
N ILE A 20 10.71 9.64 -12.87
CA ILE A 20 11.70 9.71 -11.79
C ILE A 20 12.45 8.39 -11.73
N LYS A 21 13.78 8.44 -11.67
CA LYS A 21 14.63 7.28 -11.35
C LYS A 21 15.03 7.37 -9.89
N CYS A 22 14.84 6.29 -9.16
CA CYS A 22 15.20 6.10 -7.77
C CYS A 22 16.26 4.99 -7.65
N SER A 23 17.28 5.24 -6.84
CA SER A 23 18.35 4.28 -6.51
C SER A 23 18.86 4.49 -5.10
N LEU A 24 19.49 3.46 -4.53
CA LEU A 24 20.14 3.51 -3.22
C LEU A 24 21.66 3.37 -3.38
N SER A 25 22.43 3.90 -2.42
CA SER A 25 23.88 3.75 -2.40
C SER A 25 24.30 2.28 -2.31
N ASN A 26 25.26 1.87 -3.13
CA ASN A 26 25.80 0.50 -3.20
C ASN A 26 24.76 -0.59 -3.53
N TRP A 27 23.66 -0.22 -4.20
CA TRP A 27 22.64 -1.15 -4.66
C TRP A 27 22.55 -1.13 -6.19
N THR A 28 22.53 -2.31 -6.82
CA THR A 28 22.41 -2.46 -8.28
C THR A 28 20.98 -2.25 -8.78
N GLY A 29 20.00 -2.22 -7.89
CA GLY A 29 18.60 -1.98 -8.24
C GLY A 29 18.34 -0.57 -8.76
N ARG A 30 17.48 -0.51 -9.77
CA ARG A 30 16.93 0.72 -10.34
C ARG A 30 15.42 0.65 -10.29
N VAL A 31 14.83 1.70 -9.72
CA VAL A 31 13.38 1.86 -9.66
C VAL A 31 12.99 3.08 -10.47
N PHE A 32 12.02 2.97 -11.37
CA PHE A 32 11.50 4.09 -12.14
C PHE A 32 10.03 4.30 -11.82
N LEU A 33 9.67 5.51 -11.40
CA LEU A 33 8.28 5.96 -11.41
C LEU A 33 8.01 6.62 -12.76
N VAL A 34 7.03 6.11 -13.49
CA VAL A 34 6.73 6.54 -14.86
C VAL A 34 5.24 6.78 -15.00
N PRO A 35 4.79 8.03 -15.23
CA PRO A 35 3.41 8.28 -15.65
C PRO A 35 3.11 7.51 -16.94
N ARG A 36 1.90 6.97 -17.08
CA ARG A 36 1.52 6.15 -18.24
C ARG A 36 1.79 6.85 -19.57
N THR A 37 1.50 8.15 -19.65
CA THR A 37 1.75 9.00 -20.83
C THR A 37 3.21 9.07 -21.25
N ASN A 38 4.14 8.80 -20.31
CA ASN A 38 5.57 8.88 -20.53
C ASN A 38 6.24 7.53 -20.80
N LEU A 39 5.52 6.40 -20.74
CA LEU A 39 6.11 5.07 -20.94
C LEU A 39 6.74 4.90 -22.34
N LYS A 40 5.98 5.18 -23.41
CA LYS A 40 6.45 5.07 -24.80
C LYS A 40 7.64 5.97 -25.14
N PRO A 41 7.63 7.28 -24.81
CA PRO A 41 8.80 8.12 -25.11
C PRO A 41 10.01 7.71 -24.27
N LEU A 42 9.81 7.30 -23.00
CA LEU A 42 10.90 6.92 -22.13
C LEU A 42 11.57 5.60 -22.57
N SER A 43 10.79 4.61 -22.99
CA SER A 43 11.33 3.32 -23.44
C SER A 43 12.27 3.43 -24.64
N LYS A 44 12.04 4.42 -25.52
CA LYS A 44 12.93 4.71 -26.66
C LYS A 44 14.26 5.33 -26.25
N GLN A 45 14.31 6.01 -25.11
CA GLN A 45 15.50 6.71 -24.62
C GLN A 45 16.31 5.87 -23.63
N ARG A 46 15.74 4.78 -23.11
CA ARG A 46 16.26 4.01 -21.99
C ARG A 46 16.29 2.51 -22.30
N PRO A 47 17.42 2.01 -22.80
CA PRO A 47 17.61 0.58 -23.05
C PRO A 47 17.41 -0.27 -21.78
N ASP A 48 17.69 0.28 -20.60
CA ASP A 48 17.48 -0.45 -19.34
C ASP A 48 16.01 -0.73 -19.01
N LEU A 49 15.04 -0.17 -19.74
CA LEU A 49 13.63 -0.54 -19.63
C LEU A 49 13.25 -1.77 -20.48
N SER A 50 14.20 -2.33 -21.23
CA SER A 50 14.04 -3.62 -21.93
C SER A 50 14.65 -4.80 -21.16
N HIS A 51 15.32 -4.55 -20.03
CA HIS A 51 15.90 -5.55 -19.15
C HIS A 51 14.83 -6.46 -18.53
N ASN A 52 15.28 -7.55 -17.89
CA ASN A 52 14.46 -8.36 -17.02
C ASN A 52 14.09 -7.59 -15.75
N GLY A 53 12.88 -7.80 -15.25
CA GLY A 53 12.47 -7.18 -13.99
C GLY A 53 11.00 -7.35 -13.66
N VAL A 54 10.59 -6.59 -12.66
CA VAL A 54 9.23 -6.56 -12.09
C VAL A 54 8.68 -5.15 -12.22
N TYR A 55 7.37 -5.03 -12.37
CA TYR A 55 6.68 -3.75 -12.41
C TYR A 55 5.42 -3.77 -11.56
N LEU A 56 5.03 -2.59 -11.09
CA LEU A 56 3.81 -2.34 -10.35
C LEU A 56 2.98 -1.34 -11.14
N LEU A 57 1.70 -1.63 -11.39
CA LEU A 57 0.78 -0.71 -12.06
C LEU A 57 -0.19 -0.16 -11.03
N PHE A 58 -0.21 1.16 -10.86
CA PHE A 58 -1.05 1.88 -9.90
C PHE A 58 -2.14 2.66 -10.61
N GLY A 59 -3.33 2.64 -10.01
CA GLY A 59 -4.46 3.49 -10.38
C GLY A 59 -5.57 3.36 -9.35
N SER A 60 -6.79 3.75 -9.71
CA SER A 60 -7.96 3.57 -8.87
C SER A 60 -9.11 2.93 -9.65
N GLU A 61 -10.00 2.25 -8.93
CA GLU A 61 -11.24 1.72 -9.50
C GLU A 61 -12.18 2.88 -9.86
N GLU A 62 -12.78 2.85 -11.06
CA GLU A 62 -13.61 3.95 -11.57
C GLU A 62 -14.83 4.26 -10.70
N THR A 63 -15.42 3.24 -10.07
CA THR A 63 -16.66 3.38 -9.28
C THR A 63 -16.39 3.83 -7.86
N THR A 64 -15.39 3.24 -7.19
CA THR A 64 -15.17 3.43 -5.74
C THR A 64 -13.99 4.33 -5.40
N ASP A 65 -13.20 4.75 -6.40
CA ASP A 65 -11.91 5.42 -6.23
C ASP A 65 -10.98 4.68 -5.25
N ARG A 66 -11.11 3.34 -5.19
CA ARG A 66 -10.26 2.48 -4.38
C ARG A 66 -8.93 2.31 -5.10
N GLU A 67 -7.83 2.60 -4.41
CA GLU A 67 -6.49 2.45 -4.97
C GLU A 67 -6.22 0.97 -5.27
N MET A 68 -5.67 0.72 -6.45
CA MET A 68 -5.39 -0.60 -6.97
C MET A 68 -3.92 -0.74 -7.33
N VAL A 69 -3.40 -1.95 -7.18
CA VAL A 69 -2.07 -2.32 -7.66
C VAL A 69 -2.09 -3.66 -8.38
N TYR A 70 -1.40 -3.73 -9.51
CA TYR A 70 -1.05 -4.98 -10.18
C TYR A 70 0.46 -5.19 -10.09
N VAL A 71 0.89 -6.39 -9.70
CA VAL A 71 2.31 -6.79 -9.69
C VAL A 71 2.56 -7.73 -10.86
N GLY A 72 3.52 -7.41 -11.71
CA GLY A 72 3.82 -8.22 -12.89
C GLY A 72 5.32 -8.31 -13.16
N GLN A 73 5.75 -9.41 -13.77
CA GLN A 73 7.11 -9.55 -14.29
C GLN A 73 7.19 -9.40 -15.81
N ALA A 74 8.39 -9.06 -16.30
CA ALA A 74 8.68 -9.08 -17.73
C ALA A 74 10.12 -9.53 -17.98
N ARG A 75 10.29 -10.23 -19.10
CA ARG A 75 11.59 -10.65 -19.62
C ARG A 75 11.98 -9.78 -20.81
N SER A 76 13.28 -9.63 -21.01
CA SER A 76 13.83 -9.15 -22.26
C SER A 76 13.42 -10.09 -23.40
N ARG A 77 13.12 -9.50 -24.55
CA ARG A 77 12.63 -10.20 -25.74
C ARG A 77 13.50 -9.84 -26.93
N ALA A 78 13.61 -10.75 -27.90
CA ALA A 78 14.41 -10.54 -29.11
C ALA A 78 13.95 -9.34 -29.95
N ASN A 79 12.69 -8.93 -29.83
CA ASN A 79 12.14 -7.74 -30.48
C ASN A 79 12.45 -6.42 -29.74
N GLY A 80 13.25 -6.46 -28.66
CA GLY A 80 13.60 -5.30 -27.84
C GLY A 80 12.50 -4.86 -26.86
N ASN A 81 11.32 -5.48 -26.89
CA ASN A 81 10.23 -5.17 -25.99
C ASN A 81 10.39 -5.94 -24.68
N GLY A 82 11.10 -5.37 -23.70
CA GLY A 82 11.17 -5.91 -22.33
C GLY A 82 10.04 -5.37 -21.45
N ILE A 83 10.37 -4.91 -20.24
CA ILE A 83 9.39 -4.43 -19.25
C ILE A 83 8.47 -3.36 -19.82
N ALA A 84 9.01 -2.31 -20.44
CA ALA A 84 8.18 -1.23 -20.98
C ALA A 84 7.19 -1.72 -22.05
N GLY A 85 7.61 -2.66 -22.90
CA GLY A 85 6.72 -3.24 -23.91
C GLY A 85 5.60 -4.07 -23.28
N ARG A 86 5.92 -4.85 -22.23
CA ARG A 86 4.92 -5.62 -21.48
C ARG A 86 3.91 -4.73 -20.76
N ILE A 87 4.33 -3.58 -20.24
CA ILE A 87 3.42 -2.60 -19.63
C ILE A 87 2.55 -1.92 -20.69
N ASP A 88 3.09 -1.65 -21.88
CA ASP A 88 2.31 -1.06 -22.98
C ASP A 88 1.20 -2.00 -23.45
N GLU A 89 1.43 -3.31 -23.50
CA GLU A 89 0.40 -4.34 -23.79
C GLU A 89 -0.80 -4.23 -22.83
N HIS A 90 -0.56 -3.91 -21.56
CA HIS A 90 -1.60 -3.70 -20.55
C HIS A 90 -2.38 -2.39 -20.73
N SER A 91 -1.86 -1.44 -21.50
CA SER A 91 -2.55 -0.17 -21.76
C SER A 91 -3.79 -0.33 -22.63
N THR A 92 -3.94 -1.45 -23.34
CA THR A 92 -5.08 -1.75 -24.20
C THR A 92 -5.98 -2.85 -23.64
N ASP A 93 -5.71 -3.33 -22.42
CA ASP A 93 -6.40 -4.47 -21.81
C ASP A 93 -7.13 -4.05 -20.51
N ARG A 94 -7.61 -5.03 -19.74
CA ARG A 94 -8.33 -4.91 -18.46
C ARG A 94 -7.60 -4.12 -17.37
N LEU A 95 -6.32 -3.80 -17.57
CA LEU A 95 -5.53 -2.98 -16.66
C LEU A 95 -5.53 -1.49 -17.07
N SER A 96 -6.39 -1.07 -18.00
CA SER A 96 -6.51 0.33 -18.45
C SER A 96 -6.75 1.36 -17.34
N TYR A 97 -7.08 0.96 -16.11
CA TYR A 97 -7.19 1.83 -14.94
C TYR A 97 -5.85 2.45 -14.51
N PHE A 98 -4.70 1.87 -14.89
CA PHE A 98 -3.42 2.35 -14.36
C PHE A 98 -3.06 3.74 -14.92
N THR A 99 -2.56 4.58 -14.04
CA THR A 99 -2.09 5.95 -14.33
C THR A 99 -0.57 6.07 -14.18
N HIS A 100 0.02 5.25 -13.31
CA HIS A 100 1.45 5.24 -13.03
C HIS A 100 1.99 3.82 -13.02
N ALA A 101 3.22 3.65 -13.50
CA ALA A 101 3.96 2.41 -13.40
C ALA A 101 5.23 2.62 -12.57
N ILE A 102 5.50 1.69 -11.66
CA ILE A 102 6.83 1.54 -11.06
C ILE A 102 7.52 0.38 -11.75
N ILE A 103 8.71 0.62 -12.30
CA ILE A 103 9.54 -0.40 -12.95
C ILE A 103 10.76 -0.68 -12.08
N ILE A 104 11.03 -1.95 -11.80
CA ILE A 104 12.13 -2.41 -10.96
C ILE A 104 13.01 -3.35 -11.79
N THR A 105 14.28 -2.99 -11.95
CA THR A 105 15.27 -3.75 -12.70
C THR A 105 16.67 -3.53 -12.11
N THR A 106 17.72 -4.05 -12.73
CA THR A 106 19.12 -3.85 -12.31
C THR A 106 19.93 -3.05 -13.32
N THR A 107 21.02 -2.47 -12.84
CA THR A 107 21.99 -1.73 -13.64
C THR A 107 22.64 -2.57 -14.74
N ASP A 108 22.74 -3.88 -14.53
CA ASP A 108 23.55 -4.85 -15.28
C ASP A 108 22.74 -5.99 -15.91
N ASP A 109 21.39 -5.90 -15.88
CA ASP A 109 20.47 -6.93 -16.39
C ASP A 109 20.73 -8.33 -15.80
N SER A 110 21.17 -8.36 -14.53
CA SER A 110 21.57 -9.58 -13.82
C SER A 110 20.43 -10.52 -13.43
N PHE A 111 19.17 -10.13 -13.62
CA PHE A 111 18.03 -11.00 -13.31
C PHE A 111 17.78 -12.03 -14.39
N GLY A 112 17.59 -13.28 -13.99
CA GLY A 112 17.08 -14.35 -14.84
C GLY A 112 15.58 -14.60 -14.63
N PRO A 113 15.01 -15.55 -15.39
CA PRO A 113 13.64 -16.03 -15.26
C PRO A 113 13.18 -16.36 -13.84
N THR A 114 14.07 -16.95 -13.05
CA THR A 114 13.74 -17.45 -11.71
C THR A 114 13.73 -16.32 -10.69
N GLU A 115 14.69 -15.40 -10.78
CA GLU A 115 14.82 -14.23 -9.93
C GLU A 115 13.59 -13.32 -10.07
N ILE A 116 13.16 -13.01 -11.31
CA ILE A 116 11.99 -12.16 -11.52
C ILE A 116 10.69 -12.80 -11.00
N SER A 117 10.57 -14.14 -11.03
CA SER A 117 9.40 -14.83 -10.48
C SER A 117 9.41 -14.82 -8.95
N TYR A 118 10.60 -14.99 -8.35
CA TYR A 118 10.78 -14.84 -6.91
C TYR A 118 10.42 -13.43 -6.43
N LEU A 119 10.91 -12.40 -7.14
CA LEU A 119 10.62 -11.00 -6.84
C LEU A 119 9.13 -10.67 -7.02
N GLU A 120 8.51 -11.09 -8.14
CA GLU A 120 7.08 -10.89 -8.40
C GLU A 120 6.23 -11.49 -7.29
N ASN A 121 6.50 -12.74 -6.88
CA ASN A 121 5.74 -13.40 -5.82
C ASN A 121 5.91 -12.72 -4.46
N ASN A 122 7.13 -12.39 -4.06
CA ASN A 122 7.35 -11.78 -2.75
C ASN A 122 6.84 -10.33 -2.67
N LEU A 123 6.97 -9.54 -3.73
CA LEU A 123 6.38 -8.20 -3.79
C LEU A 123 4.85 -8.27 -3.82
N TRP A 124 4.28 -9.24 -4.54
CA TRP A 124 2.84 -9.49 -4.52
C TRP A 124 2.34 -9.90 -3.12
N LYS A 125 3.05 -10.81 -2.42
CA LYS A 125 2.74 -11.18 -1.03
C LYS A 125 2.82 -9.99 -0.09
N ALA A 126 3.90 -9.21 -0.16
CA ALA A 126 4.06 -8.01 0.66
C ALA A 126 2.94 -6.99 0.42
N ALA A 127 2.49 -6.82 -0.83
CA ALA A 127 1.37 -5.95 -1.16
C ALA A 127 0.03 -6.49 -0.64
N LEU A 128 -0.16 -7.82 -0.71
CA LEU A 128 -1.35 -8.50 -0.18
C LEU A 128 -1.43 -8.36 1.35
N GLU A 129 -0.33 -8.64 2.05
CA GLU A 129 -0.24 -8.57 3.52
C GLU A 129 -0.39 -7.15 4.06
N ALA A 130 0.09 -6.14 3.31
CA ALA A 130 -0.04 -4.74 3.70
C ALA A 130 -1.49 -4.22 3.64
N GLU A 131 -2.35 -4.87 2.83
CA GLU A 131 -3.77 -4.56 2.61
C GLU A 131 -4.13 -3.11 2.27
N ARG A 132 -3.14 -2.30 1.87
CA ARG A 132 -3.33 -0.88 1.52
C ARG A 132 -4.02 -0.66 0.18
N TYR A 133 -3.70 -1.51 -0.79
CA TYR A 133 -4.21 -1.43 -2.17
C TYR A 133 -5.06 -2.67 -2.46
N LYS A 134 -6.08 -2.51 -3.31
CA LYS A 134 -6.77 -3.66 -3.90
C LYS A 134 -5.85 -4.32 -4.93
N ILE A 135 -5.49 -5.58 -4.69
CA ILE A 135 -4.67 -6.36 -5.61
C ILE A 135 -5.50 -6.70 -6.86
N ALA A 136 -4.98 -6.33 -8.03
CA ALA A 136 -5.67 -6.54 -9.32
C ALA A 136 -5.29 -7.86 -10.02
N ASN A 137 -4.26 -8.57 -9.52
CA ASN A 137 -3.86 -9.88 -10.00
C ASN A 137 -5.00 -10.91 -9.83
N ASN A 138 -5.29 -11.70 -10.86
CA ASN A 138 -6.29 -12.78 -10.78
C ASN A 138 -5.71 -14.11 -10.28
N ASN A 139 -4.38 -14.22 -10.24
CA ASN A 139 -3.66 -15.43 -9.92
C ASN A 139 -2.54 -15.12 -8.95
N THR A 140 -2.20 -16.11 -8.13
CA THR A 140 -1.00 -16.10 -7.30
C THR A 140 0.22 -16.25 -8.20
N PRO A 141 1.18 -15.29 -8.20
CA PRO A 141 2.41 -15.43 -8.97
C PRO A 141 3.21 -16.66 -8.53
N SER A 142 3.98 -17.25 -9.44
CA SER A 142 4.83 -18.41 -9.12
C SER A 142 5.91 -18.02 -8.10
N PRO A 143 6.15 -18.80 -7.04
CA PRO A 143 7.15 -18.46 -6.01
C PRO A 143 8.59 -18.38 -6.54
N GLY A 144 8.86 -18.89 -7.74
CA GLY A 144 10.23 -19.11 -8.21
C GLY A 144 10.91 -20.23 -7.41
N ASN A 145 12.06 -20.69 -7.89
CA ASN A 145 12.87 -21.69 -7.19
C ASN A 145 14.35 -21.32 -7.30
N VAL A 146 14.84 -20.59 -6.31
CA VAL A 146 16.21 -20.07 -6.23
C VAL A 146 17.02 -20.85 -5.20
N THR A 147 18.36 -20.81 -5.28
CA THR A 147 19.21 -21.38 -4.22
C THR A 147 19.12 -20.54 -2.94
N GLU A 148 19.59 -21.08 -1.82
CA GLU A 148 19.59 -20.38 -0.53
C GLU A 148 20.39 -19.07 -0.58
N GLU A 149 21.56 -19.08 -1.22
CA GLU A 149 22.40 -17.90 -1.38
C GLU A 149 21.71 -16.83 -2.22
N LYS A 150 21.06 -17.26 -3.32
CA LYS A 150 20.32 -16.35 -4.20
C LYS A 150 19.08 -15.79 -3.51
N GLN A 151 18.41 -16.59 -2.69
CA GLN A 151 17.29 -16.13 -1.88
C GLN A 151 17.72 -15.00 -0.94
N ALA A 152 18.82 -15.17 -0.20
CA ALA A 152 19.32 -14.14 0.71
C ALA A 152 19.63 -12.82 -0.01
N GLU A 153 20.20 -12.87 -1.22
CA GLU A 153 20.43 -11.69 -2.07
C GLU A 153 19.12 -11.02 -2.52
N LEU A 154 18.13 -11.82 -2.94
CA LEU A 154 16.84 -11.30 -3.41
C LEU A 154 15.98 -10.74 -2.27
N ASP A 155 16.07 -11.31 -1.08
CA ASP A 155 15.39 -10.80 0.11
C ASP A 155 15.95 -9.41 0.48
N GLU A 156 17.27 -9.22 0.45
CA GLU A 156 17.87 -7.89 0.62
C GLU A 156 17.44 -6.93 -0.50
N PHE A 157 17.38 -7.41 -1.75
CA PHE A 157 16.91 -6.61 -2.88
C PHE A 157 15.46 -6.15 -2.70
N ILE A 158 14.60 -7.00 -2.14
CA ILE A 158 13.20 -6.69 -1.83
C ILE A 158 13.12 -5.59 -0.77
N GLU A 159 13.92 -5.67 0.30
CA GLU A 159 13.95 -4.64 1.34
C GLU A 159 14.37 -3.27 0.78
N TYR A 160 15.38 -3.21 -0.09
CA TYR A 160 15.73 -1.96 -0.78
C TYR A 160 14.66 -1.49 -1.76
N THR A 161 13.98 -2.42 -2.42
CA THR A 161 12.83 -2.10 -3.28
C THR A 161 11.71 -1.45 -2.47
N LYS A 162 11.36 -2.00 -1.30
CA LYS A 162 10.34 -1.43 -0.41
C LYS A 162 10.69 0.01 0.00
N ILE A 163 11.94 0.27 0.36
CA ILE A 163 12.42 1.62 0.71
C ILE A 163 12.34 2.56 -0.50
N ALA A 164 12.80 2.12 -1.67
CA ALA A 164 12.78 2.92 -2.89
C ALA A 164 11.36 3.31 -3.31
N VAL A 165 10.44 2.34 -3.29
CA VAL A 165 9.03 2.53 -3.65
C VAL A 165 8.29 3.41 -2.64
N GLY A 166 8.52 3.19 -1.34
CA GLY A 166 7.99 4.06 -0.28
C GLY A 166 8.50 5.50 -0.38
N SER A 167 9.77 5.69 -0.74
CA SER A 167 10.38 7.02 -0.95
C SER A 167 9.83 7.75 -2.18
N LEU A 168 9.27 7.02 -3.14
CA LEU A 168 8.53 7.57 -4.29
C LEU A 168 7.07 7.94 -3.94
N GLY A 169 6.64 7.73 -2.69
CA GLY A 169 5.30 8.04 -2.20
C GLY A 169 4.31 6.88 -2.28
N TYR A 170 4.74 5.68 -2.69
CA TYR A 170 3.87 4.51 -2.82
C TYR A 170 4.09 3.55 -1.65
N LYS A 171 3.13 3.49 -0.72
CA LYS A 171 3.26 2.71 0.52
C LYS A 171 2.75 1.27 0.40
N VAL A 172 2.77 0.71 -0.80
CA VAL A 172 2.13 -0.57 -1.14
C VAL A 172 2.61 -1.75 -0.29
N PHE A 173 3.83 -1.71 0.24
CA PHE A 173 4.42 -2.78 1.06
C PHE A 173 4.46 -2.47 2.56
N GLN A 174 3.89 -1.33 2.98
CA GLN A 174 3.87 -0.95 4.39
C GLN A 174 2.50 -1.32 4.97
N PRO A 175 2.41 -2.00 6.12
CA PRO A 175 1.13 -2.29 6.74
C PRO A 175 0.40 -0.98 7.10
N LEU A 176 -0.94 -1.02 7.17
CA LEU A 176 -1.75 0.14 7.60
C LEU A 176 -1.39 0.61 9.01
N ASP A 177 -0.96 -0.33 9.84
CA ASP A 177 -0.55 -0.12 11.22
C ASP A 177 0.77 -0.86 11.47
N GLU A 178 1.80 -0.14 11.91
CA GLU A 178 3.11 -0.72 12.23
C GLU A 178 3.13 -1.36 13.63
N THR A 179 2.07 -1.15 14.44
CA THR A 179 1.97 -1.73 15.77
C THR A 179 1.35 -3.13 15.68
N PRO A 180 2.03 -4.20 16.14
CA PRO A 180 1.46 -5.53 16.16
C PRO A 180 0.13 -5.53 16.93
N THR A 181 -0.96 -5.94 16.29
CA THR A 181 -2.20 -6.23 17.02
C THR A 181 -2.09 -7.65 17.55
N PRO A 182 -1.94 -7.89 18.87
CA PRO A 182 -1.91 -9.25 19.38
C PRO A 182 -3.29 -9.88 19.16
N PRO A 183 -3.37 -11.19 18.86
CA PRO A 183 -4.65 -11.90 18.96
C PRO A 183 -5.16 -11.76 20.40
N LEU A 184 -6.47 -11.55 20.55
CA LEU A 184 -7.15 -11.57 21.86
C LEU A 184 -6.83 -12.91 22.53
N ARG A 185 -5.89 -12.91 23.47
CA ARG A 185 -5.64 -14.03 24.37
C ARG A 185 -6.07 -13.59 25.76
N ASP A 186 -6.97 -14.37 26.34
CA ASP A 186 -7.26 -14.33 27.77
C ASP A 186 -5.97 -14.66 28.55
N ASP A 187 -5.85 -13.98 29.69
CA ASP A 187 -5.00 -14.24 30.84
C ASP A 187 -3.51 -13.85 30.84
N THR A 188 -3.27 -12.80 31.65
CA THR A 188 -2.18 -12.63 32.63
C THR A 188 -0.74 -12.68 32.13
N SER A 189 -0.17 -11.50 31.81
CA SER A 189 1.16 -11.09 32.30
C SER A 189 1.47 -9.62 31.93
N ASN A 190 2.11 -8.92 32.86
CA ASN A 190 2.35 -7.47 32.91
C ASN A 190 3.37 -6.94 31.86
N THR A 191 3.11 -7.12 30.57
CA THR A 191 3.81 -6.40 29.48
C THR A 191 2.87 -5.51 28.64
N VAL A 192 1.62 -5.37 29.07
CA VAL A 192 0.52 -4.73 28.33
C VAL A 192 0.52 -3.18 28.39
N GLU A 193 1.34 -2.57 29.24
CA GLU A 193 1.17 -1.16 29.61
C GLU A 193 1.69 -0.13 28.59
N LYS A 194 2.54 -0.52 27.62
CA LYS A 194 2.99 0.40 26.55
C LYS A 194 2.28 0.23 25.21
N GLU A 195 1.61 -0.89 24.97
CA GLU A 195 0.99 -1.21 23.67
C GLU A 195 -0.52 -0.91 23.62
N ASN A 196 -1.19 -0.79 24.77
CA ASN A 196 -2.61 -0.44 24.85
C ASN A 196 -2.90 1.08 24.93
N THR A 197 -1.88 1.94 25.00
CA THR A 197 -2.07 3.38 25.22
C THR A 197 -2.40 4.18 23.96
N SER A 198 -2.15 3.63 22.76
CA SER A 198 -2.44 4.30 21.48
C SER A 198 -3.81 3.95 20.89
N THR A 199 -4.48 2.93 21.41
CA THR A 199 -5.79 2.50 20.90
C THR A 199 -6.89 3.41 21.44
N LEU A 200 -7.64 3.99 20.53
CA LEU A 200 -8.78 4.85 20.79
C LEU A 200 -10.07 4.10 20.55
N PHE A 201 -11.09 4.40 21.34
CA PHE A 201 -12.38 3.78 21.32
C PHE A 201 -13.45 4.82 20.99
N PHE A 202 -14.42 4.41 20.19
CA PHE A 202 -15.62 5.18 19.92
C PHE A 202 -16.84 4.27 20.08
N LYS A 203 -17.71 4.63 21.02
CA LYS A 203 -18.93 3.88 21.37
C LYS A 203 -20.14 4.75 21.15
N GLY A 204 -21.20 4.16 20.61
CA GLY A 204 -22.52 4.78 20.55
C GLY A 204 -23.61 3.72 20.57
N GLN A 205 -24.86 4.17 20.37
CA GLN A 205 -25.98 3.23 20.30
C GLN A 205 -25.82 2.35 19.05
N ASN A 206 -25.70 1.05 19.25
CA ASN A 206 -25.59 0.02 18.21
C ASN A 206 -24.30 0.07 17.36
N PHE A 207 -23.22 0.66 17.86
CA PHE A 207 -21.91 0.54 17.24
C PHE A 207 -20.77 0.65 18.26
N HIS A 208 -19.66 -0.01 17.97
CA HIS A 208 -18.44 0.09 18.73
C HIS A 208 -17.24 -0.04 17.80
N ALA A 209 -16.41 0.99 17.74
CA ALA A 209 -15.17 0.98 16.97
C ALA A 209 -13.93 1.18 17.84
N ARG A 210 -12.84 0.60 17.37
CA ARG A 210 -11.48 0.82 17.84
C ARG A 210 -10.68 1.42 16.70
N GLY A 211 -9.79 2.34 17.00
CA GLY A 211 -8.92 2.94 16.00
C GLY A 211 -7.63 3.47 16.59
N ARG A 212 -6.71 3.85 15.71
CA ARG A 212 -5.40 4.36 16.07
C ARG A 212 -5.02 5.49 15.12
N GLN A 213 -4.36 6.51 15.66
CA GLN A 213 -3.75 7.55 14.84
C GLN A 213 -2.38 7.08 14.37
N THR A 214 -2.13 7.19 13.08
CA THR A 214 -0.86 6.83 12.44
C THR A 214 -0.30 8.03 11.68
N ALA A 215 0.94 7.93 11.21
CA ALA A 215 1.54 8.98 10.38
C ALA A 215 0.76 9.22 9.06
N ASP A 216 -0.08 8.27 8.64
CA ASP A 216 -0.86 8.32 7.40
C ASP A 216 -2.32 8.77 7.58
N GLY A 217 -2.74 8.96 8.83
CA GLY A 217 -4.10 9.35 9.17
C GLY A 217 -4.65 8.56 10.36
N PHE A 218 -5.82 7.97 10.18
CA PHE A 218 -6.53 7.27 11.24
C PHE A 218 -7.00 5.90 10.76
N VAL A 219 -6.51 4.85 11.40
CA VAL A 219 -6.88 3.46 11.09
C VAL A 219 -8.02 3.05 12.01
N ILE A 220 -9.10 2.53 11.44
CA ILE A 220 -10.13 1.80 12.18
C ILE A 220 -9.75 0.33 12.14
N LEU A 221 -9.66 -0.28 13.32
CA LEU A 221 -9.22 -1.66 13.45
C LEU A 221 -10.34 -2.63 13.07
N LYS A 222 -9.92 -3.79 12.57
CA LYS A 222 -10.73 -4.98 12.37
C LYS A 222 -11.63 -5.25 13.58
N ASP A 223 -12.79 -5.83 13.30
CA ASP A 223 -13.87 -6.14 14.25
C ASP A 223 -14.60 -4.93 14.84
N SER A 224 -14.26 -3.72 14.41
CA SER A 224 -15.07 -2.53 14.70
C SER A 224 -16.42 -2.63 13.99
N THR A 225 -17.49 -2.27 14.70
CA THR A 225 -18.83 -2.17 14.13
C THR A 225 -19.20 -0.73 13.82
N ILE A 226 -19.88 -0.52 12.70
CA ILE A 226 -20.42 0.76 12.26
C ILE A 226 -21.93 0.77 12.43
N ARG A 227 -22.52 1.95 12.57
CA ARG A 227 -23.97 2.10 12.66
C ARG A 227 -24.64 1.71 11.33
N ALA A 228 -25.66 0.87 11.34
CA ALA A 228 -26.35 0.46 10.11
C ALA A 228 -26.97 1.64 9.35
N GLU A 229 -27.68 2.53 10.06
CA GLU A 229 -28.40 3.65 9.47
C GLU A 229 -27.63 4.96 9.60
N SER A 230 -27.73 5.81 8.57
CA SER A 230 -27.25 7.18 8.60
C SER A 230 -28.31 8.11 9.20
N ALA A 231 -27.90 9.00 10.10
CA ALA A 231 -28.75 10.08 10.59
C ALA A 231 -28.87 11.18 9.51
N PRO A 232 -29.91 12.04 9.56
CA PRO A 232 -30.07 13.16 8.61
C PRO A 232 -28.89 14.15 8.57
N SER A 233 -28.09 14.20 9.64
CA SER A 233 -26.89 15.04 9.74
C SER A 233 -25.64 14.39 9.14
N CYS A 234 -25.74 13.17 8.60
CA CYS A 234 -24.63 12.46 8.03
C CYS A 234 -24.19 13.10 6.70
N PRO A 235 -22.90 13.41 6.52
CA PRO A 235 -22.37 13.82 5.23
C PRO A 235 -22.58 12.72 4.15
N PRO A 236 -22.88 13.10 2.89
CA PRO A 236 -23.04 12.15 1.78
C PRO A 236 -21.81 11.28 1.54
N SER A 237 -20.61 11.79 1.87
CA SER A 237 -19.35 11.06 1.72
C SER A 237 -19.31 9.74 2.48
N ARG A 238 -20.15 9.54 3.51
CA ARG A 238 -20.22 8.27 4.23
C ARG A 238 -20.64 7.14 3.31
N GLU A 239 -21.66 7.34 2.48
CA GLU A 239 -22.20 6.30 1.61
C GLU A 239 -21.14 5.85 0.61
N SER A 240 -20.37 6.80 0.06
CA SER A 240 -19.21 6.49 -0.79
C SER A 240 -18.16 5.64 -0.07
N TYR A 241 -17.91 5.86 1.22
CA TYR A 241 -16.99 5.01 1.99
C TYR A 241 -17.57 3.62 2.28
N VAL A 242 -18.86 3.51 2.56
CA VAL A 242 -19.54 2.23 2.76
C VAL A 242 -19.49 1.40 1.48
N GLU A 243 -19.75 2.01 0.33
CA GLU A 243 -19.65 1.37 -0.98
C GLU A 243 -18.19 0.96 -1.28
N LYS A 244 -17.24 1.87 -1.08
CA LYS A 244 -15.81 1.63 -1.29
C LYS A 244 -15.25 0.46 -0.47
N PHE A 245 -15.80 0.24 0.73
CA PHE A 245 -15.37 -0.79 1.66
C PHE A 245 -16.41 -1.90 1.85
N ALA A 246 -17.36 -2.07 0.92
CA ALA A 246 -18.42 -3.06 1.02
C ALA A 246 -17.87 -4.49 1.18
N ASP A 247 -16.83 -4.85 0.41
CA ASP A 247 -16.14 -6.15 0.50
C ASP A 247 -15.45 -6.40 1.86
N SER A 248 -15.37 -5.36 2.70
CA SER A 248 -14.69 -5.36 4.00
C SER A 248 -15.68 -5.21 5.17
N LEU A 249 -16.97 -5.30 4.89
CA LEU A 249 -18.08 -5.17 5.83
C LEU A 249 -18.94 -6.43 5.80
N GLU A 250 -19.04 -7.12 6.93
CA GLU A 250 -19.99 -8.23 7.16
C GLU A 250 -20.92 -7.82 8.30
N ASP A 251 -22.23 -7.72 8.06
CA ASP A 251 -23.22 -7.28 9.05
C ASP A 251 -22.81 -5.98 9.80
N PHE A 252 -22.30 -5.00 9.05
CA PHE A 252 -21.77 -3.73 9.57
C PHE A 252 -20.56 -3.86 10.52
N ARG A 253 -19.85 -5.00 10.48
CA ARG A 253 -18.57 -5.23 11.16
C ARG A 253 -17.43 -5.25 10.14
N LEU A 254 -16.33 -4.59 10.48
CA LEU A 254 -15.13 -4.60 9.66
C LEU A 254 -14.41 -5.95 9.71
N THR A 255 -14.15 -6.55 8.56
CA THR A 255 -13.37 -7.80 8.44
C THR A 255 -11.85 -7.55 8.42
N LYS A 256 -11.44 -6.30 8.21
CA LYS A 256 -10.04 -5.84 8.19
C LYS A 256 -9.89 -4.38 8.60
N ASP A 257 -8.65 -3.96 8.77
CA ASP A 257 -8.31 -2.58 9.10
C ASP A 257 -8.59 -1.64 7.92
N ILE A 258 -9.05 -0.42 8.21
CA ILE A 258 -9.36 0.59 7.19
C ILE A 258 -8.75 1.94 7.56
N LEU A 259 -7.97 2.50 6.63
CA LEU A 259 -7.37 3.81 6.76
C LEU A 259 -8.28 4.93 6.28
N PHE A 260 -8.38 5.97 7.09
CA PHE A 260 -9.03 7.23 6.76
C PHE A 260 -8.03 8.37 6.85
N ARG A 261 -8.24 9.41 6.02
CA ARG A 261 -7.39 10.60 5.99
C ARG A 261 -7.43 11.42 7.28
N SER A 262 -8.44 11.23 8.13
CA SER A 262 -8.56 11.95 9.40
C SER A 262 -9.40 11.19 10.44
N PRO A 263 -9.19 11.47 11.74
CA PRO A 263 -10.04 10.92 12.82
C PRO A 263 -11.52 11.28 12.65
N SER A 264 -11.83 12.47 12.15
CA SER A 264 -13.21 12.92 11.95
C SER A 264 -13.91 12.17 10.81
N THR A 265 -13.20 11.88 9.71
CA THR A 265 -13.75 11.05 8.64
C THR A 265 -14.04 9.63 9.14
N ALA A 266 -13.13 9.05 9.92
CA ALA A 266 -13.33 7.76 10.57
C ALA A 266 -14.54 7.79 11.53
N ALA A 267 -14.70 8.85 12.31
CA ALA A 267 -15.82 9.00 13.24
C ALA A 267 -17.17 9.11 12.51
N VAL A 268 -17.24 9.85 11.39
CA VAL A 268 -18.44 9.93 10.54
C VAL A 268 -18.79 8.57 9.95
N PHE A 269 -17.79 7.83 9.44
CA PHE A 269 -17.98 6.50 8.87
C PHE A 269 -18.62 5.52 9.88
N VAL A 270 -18.07 5.49 11.10
CA VAL A 270 -18.54 4.63 12.19
C VAL A 270 -19.92 5.04 12.70
N SER A 271 -20.09 6.31 13.04
CA SER A 271 -21.26 6.78 13.80
C SER A 271 -22.50 7.05 12.95
N GLY A 272 -22.32 7.23 11.64
CA GLY A 272 -23.42 7.57 10.75
C GLY A 272 -24.01 8.95 10.95
N ARG A 273 -23.23 9.89 11.48
CA ARG A 273 -23.63 11.29 11.66
C ARG A 273 -22.42 12.19 11.52
N SER A 274 -22.67 13.50 11.42
CA SER A 274 -21.60 14.47 11.62
C SER A 274 -20.99 14.27 13.02
N SER A 275 -19.67 14.13 13.08
CA SER A 275 -18.92 13.81 14.29
C SER A 275 -17.55 14.50 14.26
N ASN A 276 -17.12 14.97 15.42
CA ASN A 276 -15.78 15.52 15.61
C ASN A 276 -14.87 14.44 16.21
N GLY A 277 -14.06 13.81 15.37
CA GLY A 277 -13.22 12.69 15.77
C GLY A 277 -12.26 13.03 16.91
N LEU A 278 -11.72 14.26 16.94
CA LEU A 278 -10.80 14.67 18.00
C LEU A 278 -11.44 14.63 19.40
N LYS A 279 -12.77 14.82 19.50
CA LYS A 279 -13.49 14.77 20.77
C LYS A 279 -14.10 13.40 21.07
N GLU A 280 -14.50 12.68 20.04
CA GLU A 280 -15.31 11.46 20.17
C GLU A 280 -14.46 10.19 20.26
N TRP A 281 -13.28 10.16 19.64
CA TRP A 281 -12.29 9.11 19.87
C TRP A 281 -11.62 9.34 21.23
N LYS A 282 -11.64 8.31 22.09
CA LYS A 282 -11.14 8.41 23.46
C LYS A 282 -10.21 7.26 23.81
N SER A 283 -9.21 7.51 24.65
CA SER A 283 -8.39 6.43 25.23
C SER A 283 -9.24 5.52 26.11
N PHE A 284 -8.63 4.42 26.57
CA PHE A 284 -9.25 3.55 27.57
C PHE A 284 -9.64 4.30 28.85
N GLU A 285 -8.88 5.32 29.23
CA GLU A 285 -9.12 6.20 30.39
C GLU A 285 -10.21 7.27 30.12
N GLY A 286 -10.77 7.31 28.91
CA GLY A 286 -11.82 8.27 28.54
C GLY A 286 -11.31 9.66 28.14
N VAL A 287 -10.00 9.85 28.05
CA VAL A 287 -9.37 11.10 27.58
C VAL A 287 -9.56 11.24 26.07
N SER A 288 -9.99 12.41 25.60
CA SER A 288 -10.26 12.61 24.18
C SER A 288 -8.96 12.73 23.37
N LEU A 289 -9.00 12.34 22.10
CA LEU A 289 -7.84 12.46 21.21
C LEU A 289 -7.26 13.89 21.17
N LYS A 290 -8.14 14.90 21.20
CA LYS A 290 -7.76 16.31 21.27
C LYS A 290 -6.87 16.61 22.48
N ASP A 291 -7.16 15.99 23.62
CA ASP A 291 -6.43 16.24 24.86
C ASP A 291 -5.14 15.41 24.95
N LEU A 292 -5.03 14.33 24.16
CA LEU A 292 -3.82 13.50 24.05
C LEU A 292 -2.78 14.11 23.09
N GLU A 293 -3.20 14.96 22.16
CA GLU A 293 -2.29 15.67 21.22
C GLU A 293 -1.67 16.95 21.82
N LEU A 294 -2.09 17.37 23.02
CA LEU A 294 -1.60 18.55 23.74
C LEU A 294 -0.39 18.23 24.64
#